data_AF-A0A3L7P3Q8-F1
#
_entry.id   AF-A0A3L7P3Q8-F1
#
_cell.length_a   1.000
_cell.length_b   1.000
_cell.length_c   1.000
_cell.angle_alpha   90.00
_cell.angle_beta   90.00
_cell.angle_gamma   90.00
#
_symmetry.space_group_name_H-M   'P 1'
#
loop_
_entity.id
_entity.type
_entity.pdbx_description
1 polymer ?
#
loop_
_entity_poly.entity_id
_entity_poly.type
_entity_poly.pdbx_seq_one_letter_code
_entity_poly.pdbx_strand_id
1 'polypeptide(L)'
;MSMLICLVGSMVLPAQSAGERPNIVFIMTDDHAAHAISAYGSKVNKTPHIDKLASEGIRLDRCFVTNSICTPSRAAILTGKYSHKNGVPVFNRFDGGQQTVAKLLQAGGYHTGIFGKWHLGSDPTGFDRWKILPGQGAYYDPTFYTSSENKKETGYCTDLITDFSLDFINNRPLDKPFFLMCHHKAPHRNWQPRADKKAKWATIKVPLPATFDDDFTGKADAAREATMRVADHLTPGDVKEKPPEGLSGQDLKV
;
A
#
# COMPACT_ATOMS: atom_id res chain seq x y z
N MET A 1 36.90 26.05 52.87
CA MET A 1 36.77 25.74 51.43
C MET A 1 36.16 24.34 51.32
N SER A 2 34.83 24.23 51.40
CA SER A 2 34.13 22.93 51.35
C SER A 2 33.74 22.66 49.91
N MET A 3 34.38 21.64 49.33
CA MET A 3 34.16 21.21 47.95
C MET A 3 32.98 20.23 47.94
N LEU A 4 31.83 20.68 47.44
CA LEU A 4 30.64 19.86 47.26
C LEU A 4 30.79 19.09 45.94
N ILE A 5 31.08 17.79 46.02
CA ILE A 5 31.13 16.90 44.86
C ILE A 5 29.69 16.53 44.48
N CYS A 6 29.20 17.12 43.38
CA CYS A 6 27.93 16.77 42.78
C CYS A 6 28.11 15.47 42.00
N LEU A 7 27.80 14.32 42.61
CA LEU A 7 27.68 13.05 41.86
C LEU A 7 26.47 13.16 40.93
N VAL A 8 26.73 13.39 39.65
CA VAL A 8 25.75 13.18 38.59
C VAL A 8 25.63 11.67 38.42
N GLY A 9 24.72 11.06 39.17
CA GLY A 9 24.35 9.67 38.97
C GLY A 9 23.71 9.54 37.60
N SER A 10 24.46 8.99 36.63
CA SER A 10 23.91 8.54 35.35
C SER A 10 22.83 7.50 35.65
N MET A 11 21.57 7.90 35.63
CA MET A 11 20.43 6.97 35.59
C MET A 11 20.58 6.16 34.29
N VAL A 12 21.18 4.99 34.39
CA VAL A 12 21.09 3.96 33.36
C VAL A 12 19.65 3.48 33.40
N LEU A 13 18.82 4.04 32.52
CA LEU A 13 17.48 3.51 32.30
C LEU A 13 17.64 2.04 31.87
N PRO A 14 16.98 1.09 32.53
CA PRO A 14 17.08 -0.31 32.16
C PRO A 14 16.63 -0.45 30.70
N ALA A 15 17.47 -1.07 29.88
CA ALA A 15 17.14 -1.37 28.50
C ALA A 15 15.88 -2.26 28.51
N GLN A 16 14.78 -1.73 27.98
CA GLN A 16 13.53 -2.47 27.91
C GLN A 16 13.74 -3.75 27.12
N SER A 17 13.49 -4.90 27.77
CA SER A 17 13.59 -6.23 27.18
C SER A 17 12.92 -6.24 25.80
N ALA A 18 13.57 -6.84 24.80
CA ALA A 18 13.00 -7.00 23.47
C ALA A 18 11.62 -7.69 23.49
N GLY A 19 11.31 -8.43 24.56
CA GLY A 19 10.00 -9.07 24.77
C GLY A 19 8.86 -8.13 25.15
N GLU A 20 9.13 -6.89 25.57
CA GLU A 20 8.09 -5.91 25.96
C GLU A 20 7.66 -4.99 24.81
N ARG A 21 8.46 -4.87 23.75
CA ARG A 21 8.17 -3.97 22.63
C ARG A 21 7.44 -4.71 21.50
N PRO A 22 6.32 -4.18 20.99
CA PRO A 22 5.52 -4.89 20.00
C PRO A 22 6.23 -4.94 18.65
N ASN A 23 5.99 -6.01 17.91
CA ASN A 23 6.24 -6.05 16.48
C ASN A 23 5.18 -5.22 15.75
N ILE A 24 5.58 -4.52 14.68
CA ILE A 24 4.71 -3.64 13.93
C ILE A 24 4.65 -4.13 12.48
N VAL A 25 3.45 -4.49 12.02
CA VAL A 25 3.18 -4.81 10.61
C VAL A 25 2.27 -3.72 10.04
N PHE A 26 2.76 -3.02 9.03
CA PHE A 26 2.00 -2.05 8.26
C PHE A 26 1.68 -2.62 6.88
N ILE A 27 0.40 -2.97 6.66
CA ILE A 27 -0.08 -3.51 5.39
C ILE A 27 -0.74 -2.39 4.60
N MET A 28 -0.22 -2.14 3.39
CA MET A 28 -0.79 -1.18 2.46
C MET A 28 -1.23 -1.89 1.18
N THR A 29 -2.43 -1.55 0.73
CA THR A 29 -2.95 -1.89 -0.60
C THR A 29 -3.06 -0.60 -1.41
N ASP A 30 -3.16 -0.71 -2.74
CA ASP A 30 -3.00 0.42 -3.64
C ASP A 30 -4.25 0.58 -4.52
N ASP A 31 -4.93 1.73 -4.41
CA ASP A 31 -6.27 2.01 -4.94
C ASP A 31 -7.39 1.12 -4.36
N HIS A 32 -7.24 0.67 -3.12
CA HIS A 32 -8.24 -0.16 -2.45
C HIS A 32 -9.35 0.70 -1.85
N ALA A 33 -10.46 0.84 -2.57
CA ALA A 33 -11.59 1.62 -2.10
C ALA A 33 -12.22 1.01 -0.82
N ALA A 34 -12.63 1.85 0.13
CA ALA A 34 -13.25 1.39 1.39
C ALA A 34 -14.46 0.48 1.13
N HIS A 35 -15.33 0.83 0.18
CA HIS A 35 -16.51 0.03 -0.19
C HIS A 35 -16.17 -1.29 -0.91
N ALA A 36 -14.89 -1.57 -1.18
CA ALA A 36 -14.43 -2.87 -1.67
C ALA A 36 -14.08 -3.85 -0.52
N ILE A 37 -14.14 -3.41 0.74
CA ILE A 37 -13.83 -4.21 1.93
C ILE A 37 -15.14 -4.48 2.69
N SER A 38 -15.44 -5.74 3.03
CA SER A 38 -16.75 -6.07 3.64
C SER A 38 -16.91 -5.50 5.05
N ALA A 39 -15.84 -5.34 5.82
CA ALA A 39 -15.85 -4.61 7.08
C ALA A 39 -16.32 -3.15 6.96
N TYR A 40 -16.29 -2.56 5.76
CA TYR A 40 -16.80 -1.20 5.47
C TYR A 40 -18.07 -1.23 4.60
N GLY A 41 -18.81 -2.35 4.59
CA GLY A 41 -20.11 -2.46 3.92
C GLY A 41 -20.03 -2.76 2.43
N SER A 42 -19.00 -3.49 1.97
CA SER A 42 -18.93 -3.91 0.57
C SER A 42 -20.18 -4.67 0.12
N LYS A 43 -20.70 -4.29 -1.06
CA LYS A 43 -21.82 -4.96 -1.73
C LYS A 43 -21.37 -6.08 -2.67
N VAL A 44 -20.08 -6.14 -2.97
CA VAL A 44 -19.52 -7.03 -4.00
C VAL A 44 -18.56 -8.03 -3.38
N ASN A 45 -17.60 -7.53 -2.60
CA ASN A 45 -16.50 -8.35 -2.08
C ASN A 45 -16.81 -8.92 -0.71
N LYS A 46 -16.17 -10.07 -0.41
CA LYS A 46 -16.06 -10.63 0.93
C LYS A 46 -14.58 -10.71 1.31
N THR A 47 -14.20 -10.11 2.43
CA THR A 47 -12.82 -10.00 2.92
C THR A 47 -12.68 -10.59 4.33
N PRO A 48 -12.99 -11.88 4.54
CA PRO A 48 -13.18 -12.45 5.89
C PRO A 48 -11.97 -12.27 6.82
N HIS A 49 -10.74 -12.32 6.29
CA HIS A 49 -9.54 -12.10 7.10
C HIS A 49 -9.34 -10.63 7.52
N ILE A 50 -9.72 -9.68 6.67
CA ILE A 50 -9.73 -8.26 7.03
C ILE A 50 -10.86 -7.98 8.02
N ASP A 51 -12.02 -8.60 7.81
CA ASP A 51 -13.17 -8.48 8.69
C ASP A 51 -12.85 -9.00 10.09
N LYS A 52 -12.10 -10.10 10.19
CA LYS A 52 -11.59 -10.62 11.47
C LYS A 52 -10.70 -9.61 12.19
N LEU A 53 -9.76 -8.97 11.48
CA LEU A 53 -8.92 -7.91 12.07
C LEU A 53 -9.75 -6.72 12.55
N ALA A 54 -10.82 -6.37 11.82
CA ALA A 54 -11.73 -5.30 12.22
C ALA A 54 -12.58 -5.68 13.44
N SER A 55 -13.03 -6.94 13.56
CA SER A 55 -13.86 -7.40 14.68
C SER A 55 -13.08 -7.69 15.95
N GLU A 56 -11.83 -8.14 15.83
CA GLU A 56 -10.95 -8.45 16.96
C GLU A 56 -10.05 -7.28 17.36
N GLY A 57 -10.04 -6.22 16.55
CA GLY A 57 -9.19 -5.03 16.74
C GLY A 57 -10.00 -3.73 16.69
N ILE A 58 -9.40 -2.70 16.11
CA ILE A 58 -10.01 -1.38 15.96
C ILE A 58 -10.20 -1.07 14.48
N ARG A 59 -11.44 -0.81 14.07
CA ARG A 59 -11.79 -0.27 12.75
C ARG A 59 -11.91 1.25 12.82
N LEU A 60 -11.29 1.94 11.86
CA LEU A 60 -11.34 3.39 11.77
C LEU A 60 -12.34 3.82 10.69
N ASP A 61 -13.51 4.33 11.10
CA ASP A 61 -14.53 4.81 10.17
C ASP A 61 -14.17 6.16 9.51
N ARG A 62 -13.17 6.86 10.07
CA ARG A 62 -12.69 8.17 9.61
C ARG A 62 -11.17 8.21 9.58
N CYS A 63 -10.58 7.52 8.61
CA CYS A 63 -9.14 7.50 8.36
C CYS A 63 -8.85 8.16 7.00
N PHE A 64 -8.06 9.23 6.99
CA PHE A 64 -7.81 10.03 5.81
C PHE A 64 -6.32 10.06 5.48
N VAL A 65 -6.01 9.92 4.19
CA VAL A 65 -4.67 10.19 3.67
C VAL A 65 -4.46 11.70 3.52
N THR A 66 -3.22 12.16 3.69
CA THR A 66 -2.86 13.57 3.50
C THR A 66 -2.75 13.96 2.03
N ASN A 67 -2.61 12.98 1.14
CA ASN A 67 -2.61 13.15 -0.31
C ASN A 67 -3.23 11.92 -0.97
N SER A 68 -4.13 12.13 -1.93
CA SER A 68 -4.87 11.07 -2.63
C SER A 68 -4.11 10.47 -3.82
N ILE A 69 -2.82 10.74 -3.96
CA ILE A 69 -1.94 10.20 -5.01
C ILE A 69 -0.87 9.30 -4.38
N CYS A 70 -0.51 8.22 -5.07
CA CYS A 70 0.36 7.15 -4.57
C CYS A 70 1.71 7.62 -4.00
N THR A 71 2.58 8.24 -4.81
CA THR A 71 3.92 8.72 -4.41
C THR A 71 3.87 9.70 -3.22
N PRO A 72 3.07 10.78 -3.24
CA PRO A 72 3.01 11.71 -2.12
C PRO A 72 2.39 11.11 -0.85
N SER A 73 1.39 10.21 -0.97
CA SER A 73 0.81 9.51 0.19
C SER A 73 1.85 8.63 0.90
N ARG A 74 2.63 7.86 0.13
CA ARG A 74 3.72 7.02 0.67
C ARG A 74 4.80 7.87 1.35
N ALA A 75 5.19 8.99 0.73
CA ALA A 75 6.16 9.91 1.34
C ALA A 75 5.63 10.51 2.65
N ALA A 76 4.35 10.89 2.71
CA ALA A 76 3.73 11.41 3.91
C ALA A 76 3.67 10.37 5.05
N ILE A 77 3.33 9.12 4.73
CA ILE A 77 3.30 8.01 5.71
C ILE A 77 4.71 7.73 6.26
N LEU A 78 5.73 7.73 5.41
CA LEU A 78 7.11 7.50 5.87
C LEU A 78 7.64 8.63 6.73
N THR A 79 7.30 9.88 6.41
CA THR A 79 7.91 11.06 7.05
C THR A 79 7.08 11.63 8.19
N GLY A 80 5.78 11.31 8.28
CA GLY A 80 4.83 11.97 9.17
C GLY A 80 4.57 13.44 8.82
N LYS A 81 4.92 13.87 7.60
CA LYS A 81 4.83 15.27 7.15
C LYS A 81 3.86 15.40 5.99
N TYR A 82 3.18 16.54 5.91
CA TYR A 82 2.44 16.92 4.69
C TYR A 82 3.40 17.04 3.49
N SER A 83 2.87 16.79 2.29
CA SER A 83 3.62 16.79 1.03
C SER A 83 4.47 18.04 0.80
N HIS A 84 3.96 19.23 1.13
CA HIS A 84 4.69 20.49 0.98
C HIS A 84 5.87 20.63 1.96
N LYS A 85 5.91 19.85 3.04
CA LYS A 85 7.01 19.81 4.02
C LYS A 85 8.02 18.69 3.76
N ASN A 86 7.62 17.59 3.14
CA ASN A 86 8.54 16.50 2.78
C ASN A 86 9.13 16.63 1.36
N GLY A 87 8.63 17.57 0.55
CA GLY A 87 9.14 17.84 -0.80
C GLY A 87 8.55 16.95 -1.89
N VAL A 88 7.49 16.18 -1.60
CA VAL A 88 6.82 15.30 -2.55
C VAL A 88 5.34 15.71 -2.70
N PRO A 89 5.04 16.79 -3.45
CA PRO A 89 3.67 17.20 -3.78
C PRO A 89 3.01 16.33 -4.85
N VAL A 90 3.81 15.83 -5.81
CA VAL A 90 3.37 14.96 -6.91
C VAL A 90 4.37 13.81 -7.08
N PHE A 91 4.58 13.28 -8.29
CA PHE A 91 5.51 12.18 -8.60
C PHE A 91 7.00 12.57 -8.54
N ASN A 92 7.39 13.41 -7.57
CA ASN A 92 8.78 13.79 -7.35
C ASN A 92 9.59 12.60 -6.80
N ARG A 93 10.89 12.58 -7.09
CA ARG A 93 11.84 11.70 -6.41
C ARG A 93 11.90 12.07 -4.93
N PHE A 94 11.72 11.08 -4.06
CA PHE A 94 11.82 11.25 -2.62
C PHE A 94 13.29 11.39 -2.18
N ASP A 95 13.53 12.32 -1.27
CA ASP A 95 14.83 12.45 -0.61
C ASP A 95 14.92 11.45 0.56
N GLY A 96 15.56 10.32 0.27
CA GLY A 96 15.84 9.27 1.25
C GLY A 96 16.83 9.68 2.34
N GLY A 97 17.41 10.88 2.33
CA GLY A 97 18.23 11.42 3.40
C GLY A 97 17.43 11.87 4.63
N GLN A 98 16.16 12.24 4.44
CA GLN A 98 15.30 12.74 5.52
C GLN A 98 14.98 11.68 6.59
N GLN A 99 14.57 12.13 7.76
CA GLN A 99 14.04 11.26 8.81
C GLN A 99 12.76 10.55 8.35
N THR A 100 12.69 9.24 8.58
CA THR A 100 11.50 8.41 8.31
C THR A 100 11.18 7.55 9.53
N VAL A 101 9.93 7.06 9.62
CA VAL A 101 9.50 6.10 10.64
C VAL A 101 10.40 4.86 10.66
N ALA A 102 10.84 4.38 9.49
CA ALA A 102 11.73 3.23 9.38
C ALA A 102 13.09 3.50 10.03
N LYS A 103 13.72 4.65 9.73
CA LYS A 103 14.99 5.07 10.36
C LYS A 103 14.86 5.24 11.88
N LEU A 104 13.76 5.81 12.34
CA LEU A 104 13.50 5.99 13.77
C LEU A 104 13.36 4.64 14.48
N LEU A 105 12.60 3.70 13.91
CA LEU A 105 12.43 2.37 14.47
C LEU A 105 13.75 1.58 14.42
N GLN A 106 14.49 1.66 13.32
CA GLN A 106 15.81 1.03 13.18
C GLN A 106 16.79 1.56 14.24
N ALA A 107 16.87 2.87 14.43
CA ALA A 107 17.69 3.49 15.49
C ALA A 107 17.21 3.08 16.90
N GLY A 108 15.91 2.83 17.06
CA GLY A 108 15.31 2.27 18.27
C GLY A 108 15.56 0.76 18.46
N GLY A 109 16.31 0.09 17.58
CA GLY A 109 16.67 -1.33 17.70
C GLY A 109 15.66 -2.30 17.08
N TYR A 110 14.73 -1.83 16.25
CA TYR A 110 13.86 -2.71 15.47
C TYR A 110 14.61 -3.29 14.26
N HIS A 111 14.33 -4.55 13.93
CA HIS A 111 14.64 -5.09 12.61
C HIS A 111 13.63 -4.58 11.59
N THR A 112 14.07 -4.00 10.49
CA THR A 112 13.22 -3.22 9.58
C THR A 112 13.13 -3.82 8.18
N GLY A 113 11.92 -3.95 7.66
CA GLY A 113 11.65 -4.60 6.37
C GLY A 113 10.63 -3.84 5.51
N ILE A 114 10.83 -3.78 4.19
CA ILE A 114 9.79 -3.33 3.25
C ILE A 114 9.76 -4.17 1.97
N PHE A 115 8.57 -4.64 1.60
CA PHE A 115 8.37 -5.53 0.44
C PHE A 115 7.22 -5.04 -0.43
N GLY A 116 7.45 -5.01 -1.74
CA GLY A 116 6.44 -4.64 -2.74
C GLY A 116 6.54 -3.21 -3.25
N LYS A 117 5.43 -2.48 -3.34
CA LYS A 117 5.39 -1.18 -4.01
C LYS A 117 6.08 -0.09 -3.19
N TRP A 118 7.13 0.49 -3.76
CA TRP A 118 7.85 1.65 -3.20
C TRP A 118 7.39 2.96 -3.84
N HIS A 119 7.57 3.10 -5.16
CA HIS A 119 7.05 4.21 -5.97
C HIS A 119 7.48 5.62 -5.52
N LEU A 120 8.66 5.74 -4.91
CA LEU A 120 9.26 7.00 -4.45
C LEU A 120 10.47 7.44 -5.27
N GLY A 121 10.78 6.73 -6.36
CA GLY A 121 11.82 7.11 -7.32
C GLY A 121 13.25 7.10 -6.76
N SER A 122 13.47 6.49 -5.60
CA SER A 122 14.75 6.27 -4.93
C SER A 122 14.82 4.82 -4.45
N ASP A 123 15.96 4.38 -3.94
CA ASP A 123 16.00 3.16 -3.13
C ASP A 123 15.46 3.43 -1.70
N PRO A 124 14.91 2.41 -1.02
CA PRO A 124 14.52 2.53 0.39
C PRO A 124 15.72 2.76 1.29
N THR A 125 15.54 3.62 2.31
CA THR A 125 16.55 3.86 3.35
C THR A 125 15.93 3.67 4.74
N GLY A 126 16.75 3.26 5.71
CA GLY A 126 16.27 2.92 7.06
C GLY A 126 15.58 1.56 7.16
N PHE A 127 15.85 0.67 6.21
CA PHE A 127 15.37 -0.72 6.19
C PHE A 127 16.56 -1.67 6.12
N ASP A 128 16.61 -2.68 6.99
CA ASP A 128 17.62 -3.73 6.96
C ASP A 128 17.44 -4.67 5.77
N ARG A 129 16.18 -4.93 5.39
CA ARG A 129 15.83 -5.77 4.24
C ARG A 129 14.78 -5.07 3.40
N TRP A 130 14.98 -5.04 2.08
CA TRP A 130 13.96 -4.57 1.17
C TRP A 130 14.00 -5.29 -0.16
N LYS A 131 12.82 -5.43 -0.76
CA LYS A 131 12.65 -5.95 -2.12
C LYS A 131 11.43 -5.33 -2.75
N ILE A 132 11.63 -4.42 -3.71
CA ILE A 132 10.60 -3.49 -4.17
C ILE A 132 10.30 -3.63 -5.66
N LEU A 133 9.11 -3.20 -6.07
CA LEU A 133 8.69 -3.20 -7.47
C LEU A 133 9.25 -1.97 -8.22
N PRO A 134 9.67 -2.11 -9.49
CA PRO A 134 9.91 -0.98 -10.37
C PRO A 134 8.60 -0.28 -10.69
N GLY A 135 8.53 1.02 -10.41
CA GLY A 135 7.36 1.86 -10.68
C GLY A 135 6.08 1.26 -10.08
N GLN A 136 5.17 0.85 -10.95
CA GLN A 136 3.88 0.25 -10.59
C GLN A 136 3.94 -1.27 -10.35
N GLY A 137 4.97 -1.94 -10.87
CA GLY A 137 5.09 -3.41 -10.89
C GLY A 137 4.10 -4.13 -11.82
N ALA A 138 4.44 -5.36 -12.18
CA ALA A 138 3.58 -6.29 -12.92
C ALA A 138 2.82 -7.22 -11.97
N TYR A 139 1.68 -7.78 -12.40
CA TYR A 139 0.92 -8.77 -11.62
C TYR A 139 1.50 -10.18 -11.72
N TYR A 140 2.01 -10.55 -12.88
CA TYR A 140 2.58 -11.86 -13.17
C TYR A 140 4.06 -11.72 -13.49
N ASP A 141 4.83 -12.65 -12.95
CA ASP A 141 6.28 -12.75 -13.03
C ASP A 141 7.01 -11.39 -12.89
N PRO A 142 6.74 -10.61 -11.83
CA PRO A 142 7.29 -9.26 -11.70
C PRO A 142 8.81 -9.28 -11.50
N THR A 143 9.46 -8.22 -11.97
CA THR A 143 10.82 -7.87 -11.54
C THR A 143 10.76 -7.18 -10.19
N PHE A 144 11.70 -7.50 -9.31
CA PHE A 144 11.93 -6.81 -8.04
C PHE A 144 13.36 -6.29 -7.97
N TYR A 145 13.53 -5.14 -7.34
CA TYR A 145 14.82 -4.52 -7.04
C TYR A 145 15.19 -4.78 -5.58
N THR A 146 16.46 -5.06 -5.36
CA THR A 146 17.12 -5.15 -4.05
C THR A 146 18.37 -4.27 -4.07
N SER A 147 19.12 -4.22 -2.97
CA SER A 147 20.38 -3.48 -2.90
C SER A 147 21.49 -4.03 -3.81
N SER A 148 21.38 -5.29 -4.24
CA SER A 148 22.44 -5.98 -4.99
C SER A 148 22.02 -6.47 -6.37
N GLU A 149 20.73 -6.75 -6.57
CA GLU A 149 20.23 -7.32 -7.83
C GLU A 149 18.81 -6.87 -8.18
N ASN A 150 18.56 -6.87 -9.49
CA ASN A 150 17.22 -6.76 -10.07
C ASN A 150 16.87 -8.14 -10.63
N LYS A 151 15.85 -8.78 -10.07
CA LYS A 151 15.52 -10.16 -10.39
C LYS A 151 14.05 -10.29 -10.77
N LYS A 152 13.79 -11.03 -11.86
CA LYS A 152 12.45 -11.48 -12.22
C LYS A 152 12.09 -12.69 -11.36
N GLU A 153 10.96 -12.60 -10.68
CA GLU A 153 10.44 -13.67 -9.82
C GLU A 153 9.24 -14.31 -10.50
N THR A 154 9.17 -15.63 -10.51
CA THR A 154 8.05 -16.36 -11.11
C THR A 154 6.89 -16.44 -10.13
N GLY A 155 5.68 -16.08 -10.58
CA GLY A 155 4.46 -16.18 -9.77
C GLY A 155 3.61 -14.92 -9.77
N TYR A 156 2.63 -14.88 -8.86
CA TYR A 156 1.70 -13.77 -8.72
C TYR A 156 2.21 -12.74 -7.71
N CYS A 157 2.26 -11.47 -8.11
CA CYS A 157 2.86 -10.38 -7.35
C CYS A 157 2.34 -10.25 -5.91
N THR A 158 1.03 -10.44 -5.69
CA THR A 158 0.46 -10.36 -4.33
C THR A 158 0.96 -11.49 -3.44
N ASP A 159 1.09 -12.69 -4.00
CA ASP A 159 1.55 -13.88 -3.29
C ASP A 159 3.05 -13.73 -2.99
N LEU A 160 3.86 -13.34 -3.99
CA LEU A 160 5.31 -13.09 -3.83
C LEU A 160 5.62 -12.02 -2.76
N ILE A 161 4.89 -10.91 -2.74
CA ILE A 161 5.07 -9.86 -1.70
C ILE A 161 4.75 -10.43 -0.30
N THR A 162 3.72 -11.26 -0.21
CA THR A 162 3.36 -11.94 1.05
C THR A 162 4.45 -12.92 1.45
N ASP A 163 4.96 -13.72 0.53
CA ASP A 163 6.01 -14.71 0.79
C ASP A 163 7.31 -14.04 1.25
N PHE A 164 7.73 -12.92 0.63
CA PHE A 164 8.89 -12.15 1.11
C PHE A 164 8.67 -11.55 2.50
N SER A 165 7.44 -11.12 2.79
CA SER A 165 7.06 -10.60 4.10
C SER A 165 7.08 -11.69 5.17
N LEU A 166 6.60 -12.90 4.84
CA LEU A 166 6.67 -14.07 5.72
C LEU A 166 8.11 -14.54 5.91
N ASP A 167 8.92 -14.57 4.86
CA ASP A 167 10.35 -14.87 4.94
C ASP A 167 11.07 -13.89 5.87
N PHE A 168 10.79 -12.59 5.75
CA PHE A 168 11.32 -11.58 6.67
C PHE A 168 10.95 -11.88 8.12
N ILE A 169 9.68 -12.21 8.39
CA ILE A 169 9.23 -12.54 9.74
C ILE A 169 9.94 -13.80 10.25
N ASN A 170 10.01 -14.86 9.44
CA ASN A 170 10.53 -16.16 9.87
C ASN A 170 12.05 -16.17 10.05
N ASN A 171 12.78 -15.37 9.27
CA ASN A 171 14.25 -15.33 9.26
C ASN A 171 14.83 -14.06 9.91
N ARG A 172 14.07 -13.38 10.77
CA ARG A 172 14.54 -12.22 11.54
C ARG A 172 15.37 -12.62 12.77
N PRO A 173 16.21 -11.70 13.31
CA PRO A 173 16.76 -11.84 14.65
C PRO A 173 15.65 -11.92 15.72
N LEU A 174 15.66 -12.96 16.55
CA LEU A 174 14.62 -13.20 17.57
C LEU A 174 14.79 -12.33 18.83
N ASP A 175 15.97 -11.73 19.00
CA ASP A 175 16.32 -10.82 20.09
C ASP A 175 15.91 -9.36 19.83
N LYS A 176 15.22 -9.09 18.70
CA LYS A 176 14.76 -7.75 18.30
C LYS A 176 13.28 -7.75 17.94
N PRO A 177 12.51 -6.70 18.28
CA PRO A 177 11.22 -6.49 17.65
C PRO A 177 11.42 -6.14 16.17
N PHE A 178 10.39 -6.26 15.34
CA PHE A 178 10.46 -5.90 13.93
C PHE A 178 9.42 -4.87 13.50
N PHE A 179 9.75 -4.11 12.46
CA PHE A 179 8.86 -3.24 11.73
C PHE A 179 8.86 -3.64 10.26
N LEU A 180 7.69 -4.04 9.78
CA LEU A 180 7.50 -4.56 8.43
C LEU A 180 6.47 -3.71 7.69
N MET A 181 6.85 -3.18 6.53
CA MET A 181 5.94 -2.56 5.58
C MET A 181 5.65 -3.54 4.42
N CYS A 182 4.47 -4.14 4.43
CA CYS A 182 3.97 -5.01 3.35
C CYS A 182 3.13 -4.18 2.39
N HIS A 183 3.69 -3.81 1.25
CA HIS A 183 3.09 -2.89 0.29
C HIS A 183 2.62 -3.61 -0.97
N HIS A 184 1.37 -4.03 -1.00
CA HIS A 184 0.81 -4.66 -2.18
C HIS A 184 0.64 -3.68 -3.35
N LYS A 185 0.85 -4.20 -4.57
CA LYS A 185 0.40 -3.56 -5.81
C LYS A 185 -1.13 -3.61 -5.94
N ALA A 186 -1.75 -4.68 -5.49
CA ALA A 186 -3.18 -4.88 -5.67
C ALA A 186 -4.00 -3.87 -4.82
N PRO A 187 -5.18 -3.44 -5.30
CA PRO A 187 -5.80 -3.74 -6.59
C PRO A 187 -5.46 -2.77 -7.76
N HIS A 188 -4.40 -1.96 -7.69
CA HIS A 188 -4.08 -0.93 -8.71
C HIS A 188 -4.10 -1.47 -10.15
N ARG A 189 -4.47 -0.61 -11.11
CA ARG A 189 -4.47 -0.86 -12.57
C ARG A 189 -3.19 -1.58 -13.02
N ASN A 190 -3.25 -2.57 -13.91
CA ASN A 190 -4.32 -2.92 -14.85
C ASN A 190 -5.19 -4.15 -14.46
N TRP A 191 -5.44 -4.40 -13.18
CA TRP A 191 -6.45 -5.39 -12.73
C TRP A 191 -6.31 -6.77 -13.38
N GLN A 192 -5.15 -7.41 -13.25
CA GLN A 192 -4.96 -8.79 -13.71
C GLN A 192 -5.15 -9.73 -12.53
N PRO A 193 -6.34 -10.34 -12.34
CA PRO A 193 -6.60 -11.22 -11.21
C PRO A 193 -5.79 -12.51 -11.31
N ARG A 194 -5.47 -13.10 -10.16
CA ARG A 194 -4.98 -14.49 -10.07
C ARG A 194 -5.96 -15.46 -10.74
N ALA A 195 -5.47 -16.50 -11.38
CA ALA A 195 -6.28 -17.40 -12.21
C ALA A 195 -7.49 -18.02 -11.47
N ASP A 196 -7.31 -18.47 -10.23
CA ASP A 196 -8.41 -19.00 -9.41
C ASP A 196 -9.46 -17.94 -9.07
N LYS A 197 -9.04 -16.69 -8.85
CA LYS A 197 -9.95 -15.57 -8.63
C LYS A 197 -10.70 -15.26 -9.92
N LYS A 198 -10.00 -15.17 -11.06
CA LYS A 198 -10.66 -14.99 -12.36
C LYS A 198 -11.76 -16.04 -12.58
N ALA A 199 -11.44 -17.31 -12.36
CA ALA A 199 -12.40 -18.41 -12.50
C ALA A 199 -13.59 -18.28 -11.53
N LYS A 200 -13.34 -17.94 -10.26
CA LYS A 200 -14.40 -17.73 -9.26
C LYS A 200 -15.37 -16.62 -9.65
N TRP A 201 -14.89 -15.54 -10.26
CA TRP A 201 -15.69 -14.37 -10.59
C TRP A 201 -16.33 -14.44 -11.98
N ALA A 202 -16.00 -15.43 -12.81
CA ALA A 202 -16.52 -15.57 -14.17
C ALA A 202 -18.06 -15.75 -14.24
N THR A 203 -18.68 -16.25 -13.18
CA THR A 203 -20.13 -16.49 -13.10
C THR A 203 -20.86 -15.55 -12.14
N ILE A 204 -20.13 -14.64 -11.49
CA ILE A 204 -20.72 -13.72 -10.51
C ILE A 204 -21.24 -12.48 -11.23
N LYS A 205 -22.54 -12.23 -11.12
CA LYS A 205 -23.15 -10.98 -11.58
C LYS A 205 -22.87 -9.87 -10.56
N VAL A 206 -22.06 -8.89 -10.95
CA VAL A 206 -21.79 -7.70 -10.12
C VAL A 206 -22.97 -6.73 -10.27
N PRO A 207 -23.59 -6.26 -9.17
CA PRO A 207 -24.64 -5.26 -9.26
C PRO A 207 -24.09 -3.93 -9.77
N LEU A 208 -24.80 -3.32 -10.72
CA LEU A 208 -24.48 -1.97 -11.17
C LEU A 208 -24.74 -0.96 -10.03
N PRO A 209 -23.90 0.08 -9.87
CA PRO A 209 -24.19 1.14 -8.93
C PRO A 209 -25.44 1.92 -9.39
N ALA A 210 -26.20 2.47 -8.44
CA ALA A 210 -27.40 3.27 -8.74
C ALA A 210 -27.12 4.50 -9.64
N THR A 211 -25.85 4.92 -9.71
CA THR A 211 -25.37 6.05 -10.52
C THR A 211 -24.74 5.62 -11.84
N PHE A 212 -24.91 4.38 -12.29
CA PHE A 212 -24.29 3.88 -13.53
C PHE A 212 -24.76 4.65 -14.78
N ASP A 213 -26.08 4.87 -14.85
CA ASP A 213 -26.77 5.58 -15.95
C ASP A 213 -27.15 7.02 -15.57
N ASP A 214 -26.42 7.62 -14.65
CA ASP A 214 -26.66 8.99 -14.21
C ASP A 214 -26.39 9.98 -15.37
N ASP A 215 -27.36 10.85 -15.64
CA ASP A 215 -27.30 11.87 -16.70
C ASP A 215 -26.66 13.19 -16.21
N PHE A 216 -26.28 13.24 -14.93
CA PHE A 216 -25.73 14.41 -14.26
C PHE A 216 -26.65 15.63 -14.25
N THR A 217 -27.96 15.47 -14.48
CA THR A 217 -28.93 16.55 -14.40
C THR A 217 -28.94 17.14 -12.99
N GLY A 218 -28.85 18.48 -12.90
CA GLY A 218 -28.76 19.20 -11.62
C GLY A 218 -27.41 19.10 -10.90
N LYS A 219 -26.39 18.45 -11.50
CA LYS A 219 -25.03 18.38 -10.95
C LYS A 219 -24.10 19.44 -11.57
N ALA A 220 -23.07 19.81 -10.82
CA ALA A 220 -22.01 20.72 -11.26
C ALA A 220 -21.20 20.16 -12.44
N ASP A 221 -20.61 21.04 -13.24
CA ASP A 221 -19.81 20.66 -14.42
C ASP A 221 -18.66 19.70 -14.12
N ALA A 222 -18.05 19.81 -12.94
CA ALA A 222 -17.02 18.89 -12.49
C ALA A 222 -17.45 17.40 -12.54
N ALA A 223 -18.74 17.11 -12.33
CA ALA A 223 -19.26 15.74 -12.43
C ALA A 223 -19.33 15.25 -13.89
N ARG A 224 -19.50 16.16 -14.86
CA ARG A 224 -19.47 15.89 -16.31
C ARG A 224 -18.02 15.84 -16.85
N GLU A 225 -17.12 16.63 -16.28
CA GLU A 225 -15.72 16.69 -16.69
C GLU A 225 -14.85 15.56 -16.10
N ALA A 226 -15.36 14.85 -15.09
CA ALA A 226 -14.63 13.74 -14.46
C ALA A 226 -14.17 12.71 -15.51
N THR A 227 -12.86 12.42 -15.50
CA THR A 227 -12.22 11.37 -16.30
C THR A 227 -12.37 10.01 -15.62
N MET A 228 -11.81 8.94 -16.20
CA MET A 228 -11.98 7.54 -15.73
C MET A 228 -13.39 6.96 -15.91
N ARG A 229 -14.10 7.43 -16.95
CA ARG A 229 -15.38 6.86 -17.39
C ARG A 229 -15.18 5.49 -18.04
N VAL A 230 -16.14 4.59 -17.80
CA VAL A 230 -16.15 3.25 -18.42
C VAL A 230 -16.08 3.35 -19.94
N ALA A 231 -16.95 4.16 -20.55
CA ALA A 231 -17.03 4.35 -22.00
C ALA A 231 -15.79 4.99 -22.62
N ASP A 232 -15.19 5.98 -21.94
CA ASP A 232 -14.23 6.88 -22.59
C ASP A 232 -12.76 6.64 -22.16
N HIS A 233 -12.52 5.98 -21.02
CA HIS A 233 -11.19 5.93 -20.38
C HIS A 233 -10.69 4.53 -20.03
N LEU A 234 -11.54 3.49 -20.15
CA LEU A 234 -11.06 2.12 -20.10
C LEU A 234 -10.42 1.74 -21.43
N THR A 235 -9.25 1.13 -21.36
CA THR A 235 -8.52 0.67 -22.54
C THR A 235 -8.75 -0.83 -22.77
N PRO A 236 -8.44 -1.37 -23.95
CA PRO A 236 -8.43 -2.82 -24.16
C PRO A 236 -7.54 -3.57 -23.15
N GLY A 237 -6.48 -2.91 -22.67
CA GLY A 237 -5.61 -3.43 -21.62
C GLY A 237 -6.28 -3.52 -20.24
N ASP A 238 -7.42 -2.87 -20.02
CA ASP A 238 -8.20 -2.88 -18.78
C ASP A 238 -9.35 -3.87 -18.85
N VAL A 239 -10.16 -3.78 -19.90
CA VAL A 239 -11.30 -4.68 -20.10
C VAL A 239 -10.88 -6.08 -20.52
N LYS A 240 -9.63 -6.24 -21.02
CA LYS A 240 -9.05 -7.51 -21.50
C LYS A 240 -9.77 -8.13 -22.71
N GLU A 241 -10.71 -7.39 -23.28
CA GLU A 241 -11.55 -7.79 -24.40
C GLU A 241 -11.71 -6.60 -25.34
N LYS A 242 -12.10 -6.86 -26.60
CA LYS A 242 -12.52 -5.78 -27.49
C LYS A 242 -13.99 -5.50 -27.22
N PRO A 243 -14.41 -4.22 -27.17
CA PRO A 243 -15.83 -3.90 -27.19
C PRO A 243 -16.50 -4.57 -28.41
N PRO A 244 -17.74 -5.08 -28.26
CA PRO A 244 -18.53 -5.58 -29.38
C PRO A 244 -18.58 -4.57 -30.55
N GLU A 245 -18.61 -5.09 -31.78
CA GLU A 245 -18.74 -4.25 -32.97
C GLU A 245 -20.07 -3.46 -32.95
N GLY A 246 -20.03 -2.21 -33.45
CA GLY A 246 -21.22 -1.36 -33.57
C GLY A 246 -21.55 -0.48 -32.35
N LEU A 247 -20.82 -0.61 -31.24
CA LEU A 247 -20.99 0.26 -30.06
C LEU A 247 -20.20 1.57 -30.20
N SER A 248 -20.77 2.67 -29.70
CA SER A 248 -20.11 3.98 -29.68
C SER A 248 -20.58 4.85 -28.51
N GLY A 249 -19.77 5.83 -28.09
CA GLY A 249 -20.15 6.76 -27.03
C GLY A 249 -20.56 6.04 -25.73
N GLN A 250 -21.72 6.37 -25.18
CA GLN A 250 -22.22 5.76 -23.94
C GLN A 250 -22.55 4.27 -24.06
N ASP A 251 -22.78 3.76 -25.27
CA ASP A 251 -23.06 2.33 -25.50
C ASP A 251 -21.83 1.45 -25.22
N LEU A 252 -20.64 2.04 -25.08
CA LEU A 252 -19.42 1.37 -24.64
C LEU A 252 -19.43 1.02 -23.14
N LYS A 253 -20.45 1.43 -22.38
CA LYS A 253 -20.69 0.99 -21.00
C LYS A 253 -21.25 -0.44 -20.94
N VAL A 254 -20.47 -1.42 -21.38
CA VAL A 254 -20.83 -2.85 -21.38
C VAL A 254 -19.98 -3.66 -20.41
#